data_AF-A0A9P8FJF8-F1
#
_entry.id   AF-A0A9P8FJF8-F1
#
_cell.length_a   1.000
_cell.length_b   1.000
_cell.length_c   1.000
_cell.angle_alpha   90.00
_cell.angle_beta   90.00
_cell.angle_gamma   90.00
#
_symmetry.space_group_name_H-M   'P 1'
#
loop_
_entity.id
_entity.type
_entity.pdbx_description
1 polymer ?
#
loop_
_entity_poly.entity_id
_entity_poly.type
_entity_poly.pdbx_seq_one_letter_code
_entity_poly.pdbx_strand_id
1 'polypeptide(L)'
;MSTFTLPGSSPECPVHLTNDLTKEQLLSFPAFKNWSETLQHSLKQQESKSHTFHEAPYKLRRIDIQSVDFFGGERIGFIKFKAEVSNDNGEKFPGSVFLRGGSVAMLLILQPDDVEEGSEKDKHVILTVQPRIPAGSLCFSELPAGMLDDAGTFSGGAAKEIEEETGLKIKEDELIDLTKLTFGSDEQTQDGEKLQKAMYPSAGGCDEFVPVFLHQQRIPRKQLKDWQGKLTGLRDHGEKITLKVVRLEELFREGGRDSKALAAWSMYEGLRREGKL
;
A
#
# COMPACT_ATOMS: atom_id res chain seq x y z
N MET A 1 18.37 17.38 -19.71
CA MET A 1 16.96 17.21 -19.29
C MET A 1 16.13 17.16 -20.56
N SER A 2 15.45 16.04 -20.79
CA SER A 2 14.49 15.88 -21.88
C SER A 2 13.10 16.34 -21.42
N THR A 3 12.21 16.64 -22.35
CA THR A 3 10.84 17.05 -22.05
C THR A 3 9.90 16.43 -23.07
N PHE A 4 8.73 16.01 -22.63
CA PHE A 4 7.66 15.53 -23.50
C PHE A 4 6.30 15.96 -22.96
N THR A 5 5.26 15.90 -23.80
CA THR A 5 3.88 16.17 -23.36
C THR A 5 3.23 14.89 -22.85
N LEU A 6 2.66 14.93 -21.64
CA LEU A 6 1.94 13.79 -21.06
C LEU A 6 0.80 13.35 -21.99
N PRO A 7 0.75 12.07 -22.42
CA PRO A 7 -0.34 11.60 -23.26
C PRO A 7 -1.71 11.78 -22.61
N GLY A 8 -2.70 12.21 -23.40
CA GLY A 8 -4.08 12.38 -22.95
C GLY A 8 -4.35 13.60 -22.04
N SER A 9 -3.33 14.39 -21.70
CA SER A 9 -3.53 15.58 -20.86
C SER A 9 -4.27 16.69 -21.59
N SER A 10 -5.28 17.28 -20.95
CA SER A 10 -5.91 18.53 -21.36
C SER A 10 -5.98 19.46 -20.14
N PRO A 11 -5.30 20.62 -20.16
CA PRO A 11 -4.45 21.16 -21.23
C PRO A 11 -3.16 20.34 -21.41
N GLU A 12 -2.35 20.69 -22.41
CA GLU A 12 -1.03 20.09 -22.56
C GLU A 12 -0.21 20.22 -21.27
N CYS A 13 0.26 19.07 -20.75
CA CYS A 13 1.08 18.99 -19.56
C CYS A 13 2.51 18.59 -19.94
N PRO A 14 3.46 19.54 -20.03
CA PRO A 14 4.88 19.22 -20.16
C PRO A 14 5.39 18.44 -18.94
N VAL A 15 6.15 17.38 -19.22
CA VAL A 15 6.85 16.55 -18.24
C VAL A 15 8.35 16.73 -18.45
N HIS A 16 9.03 17.32 -17.46
CA HIS A 16 10.47 17.51 -17.46
C HIS A 16 11.16 16.34 -16.76
N LEU A 17 12.06 15.66 -17.47
CA LEU A 17 12.76 14.48 -17.00
C LEU A 17 14.16 14.81 -16.47
N THR A 18 14.60 14.03 -15.48
CA THR A 18 16.02 13.94 -15.10
C THR A 18 16.83 13.29 -16.23
N ASN A 19 18.16 13.43 -16.19
CA ASN A 19 19.01 12.94 -17.29
C ASN A 19 19.13 11.40 -17.35
N ASP A 20 18.78 10.74 -16.26
CA ASP A 20 18.88 9.29 -16.02
C ASP A 20 17.55 8.55 -16.24
N LEU A 21 16.48 9.25 -16.63
CA LEU A 21 15.15 8.68 -16.86
C LEU A 21 14.67 8.94 -18.29
N THR A 22 14.29 7.89 -19.01
CA THR A 22 13.68 8.03 -20.34
C THR A 22 12.16 8.20 -20.25
N LYS A 23 11.56 8.74 -21.32
CA LYS A 23 10.11 8.84 -21.46
C LYS A 23 9.46 7.45 -21.39
N GLU A 24 10.05 6.49 -22.08
CA GLU A 24 9.54 5.13 -22.20
C GLU A 24 9.53 4.44 -20.84
N GLN A 25 10.62 4.56 -20.06
CA GLN A 25 10.70 4.03 -18.70
C GLN A 25 9.65 4.65 -17.76
N LEU A 26 9.47 5.98 -17.81
CA LEU A 26 8.47 6.66 -16.98
C LEU A 26 7.04 6.22 -17.32
N LEU A 27 6.72 6.15 -18.62
CA LEU A 27 5.38 5.77 -19.08
C LEU A 27 5.08 4.27 -18.88
N SER A 28 6.12 3.43 -18.81
CA SER A 28 5.96 2.01 -18.48
C SER A 28 5.93 1.73 -16.97
N PHE A 29 6.27 2.71 -16.12
CA PHE A 29 6.27 2.52 -14.67
C PHE A 29 4.81 2.48 -14.14
N PRO A 30 4.35 1.35 -13.57
CA PRO A 30 2.94 1.18 -13.19
C PRO A 30 2.41 2.26 -12.23
N ALA A 31 3.22 2.65 -11.24
CA ALA A 31 2.84 3.70 -10.28
C ALA A 31 2.59 5.05 -10.96
N PHE A 32 3.43 5.45 -11.92
CA PHE A 32 3.23 6.69 -12.67
C PHE A 32 2.00 6.61 -13.57
N LYS A 33 1.81 5.48 -14.26
CA LYS A 33 0.63 5.23 -15.09
C LYS A 33 -0.64 5.36 -14.26
N ASN A 34 -0.75 4.60 -13.18
CA ASN A 34 -1.92 4.61 -12.29
C ASN A 34 -2.20 6.00 -11.72
N TRP A 35 -1.18 6.66 -11.18
CA TRP A 35 -1.32 8.03 -10.67
C TRP A 35 -1.82 8.99 -11.75
N SER A 36 -1.25 8.95 -12.94
CA SER A 36 -1.62 9.85 -14.04
C SER A 36 -3.03 9.62 -14.54
N GLU A 37 -3.46 8.36 -14.68
CA GLU A 37 -4.80 7.98 -15.14
C GLU A 37 -5.86 8.36 -14.10
N THR A 38 -5.63 8.04 -12.82
CA THR A 38 -6.56 8.38 -11.73
C THR A 38 -6.68 9.89 -11.56
N LEU A 39 -5.57 10.64 -11.58
CA LEU A 39 -5.60 12.09 -11.46
C LEU A 39 -6.32 12.74 -12.65
N GLN A 40 -6.05 12.31 -13.89
CA GLN A 40 -6.75 12.83 -15.06
C GLN A 40 -8.26 12.55 -14.99
N HIS A 41 -8.64 11.36 -14.54
CA HIS A 41 -10.05 11.00 -14.32
C HIS A 41 -10.71 11.91 -13.27
N SER A 42 -10.05 12.11 -12.12
CA SER A 42 -10.53 12.98 -11.04
C SER A 42 -10.67 14.44 -11.51
N LEU A 43 -9.67 14.97 -12.22
CA LEU A 43 -9.73 16.32 -12.79
C LEU A 43 -10.90 16.49 -13.77
N LYS A 44 -11.23 15.44 -14.54
CA LYS A 44 -12.36 15.46 -15.48
C LYS A 44 -13.72 15.51 -14.77
N GLN A 45 -13.85 14.99 -13.55
CA GLN A 45 -15.11 15.04 -12.80
C GLN A 45 -15.60 16.48 -12.54
N GLN A 46 -14.69 17.47 -12.59
CA GLN A 46 -15.01 18.90 -12.47
C GLN A 46 -15.90 19.42 -13.61
N GLU A 47 -16.04 18.70 -14.73
CA GLU A 47 -16.98 19.02 -15.80
C GLU A 47 -18.45 18.96 -15.33
N SER A 48 -18.74 18.19 -14.27
CA SER A 48 -20.07 18.14 -13.67
C SER A 48 -20.41 19.43 -12.94
N LYS A 49 -21.62 19.97 -13.20
CA LYS A 49 -22.14 21.17 -12.52
C LYS A 49 -22.26 21.03 -11.00
N SER A 50 -22.37 19.81 -10.50
CA SER A 50 -22.45 19.53 -9.06
C SER A 50 -21.08 19.43 -8.38
N HIS A 51 -19.99 19.40 -9.15
CA HIS A 51 -18.66 19.25 -8.59
C HIS A 51 -18.21 20.54 -7.89
N THR A 52 -17.58 20.43 -6.71
CA THR A 52 -17.17 21.59 -5.89
C THR A 52 -16.29 22.59 -6.64
N PHE A 53 -15.45 22.12 -7.56
CA PHE A 53 -14.56 22.95 -8.37
C PHE A 53 -15.09 23.27 -9.78
N HIS A 54 -16.38 23.07 -10.07
CA HIS A 54 -16.93 23.29 -11.41
C HIS A 54 -16.74 24.72 -11.93
N GLU A 55 -16.95 25.73 -11.08
CA GLU A 55 -16.87 27.14 -11.47
C GLU A 55 -15.44 27.58 -11.83
N ALA A 56 -14.43 26.96 -11.21
CA ALA A 56 -13.02 27.26 -11.40
C ALA A 56 -12.17 25.97 -11.41
N PRO A 57 -12.21 25.19 -12.50
CA PRO A 57 -11.63 23.85 -12.53
C PRO A 57 -10.11 23.90 -12.47
N TYR A 58 -9.56 23.02 -11.63
CA TYR A 58 -8.13 22.76 -11.54
C TYR A 58 -7.66 21.92 -12.72
N LYS A 59 -6.41 22.16 -13.13
CA LYS A 59 -5.79 21.47 -14.26
C LYS A 59 -4.35 21.11 -13.89
N LEU A 60 -3.91 19.94 -14.34
CA LEU A 60 -2.51 19.55 -14.27
C LEU A 60 -1.74 20.29 -15.37
N ARG A 61 -0.84 21.18 -14.99
CA ARG A 61 -0.13 22.09 -15.90
C ARG A 61 1.27 21.62 -16.25
N ARG A 62 1.95 20.96 -15.31
CA ARG A 62 3.34 20.56 -15.47
C ARG A 62 3.71 19.47 -14.49
N ILE A 63 4.66 18.62 -14.88
CA ILE A 63 5.34 17.68 -13.99
C ILE A 63 6.84 17.91 -14.11
N ASP A 64 7.50 18.13 -12.97
CA ASP A 64 8.95 18.20 -12.87
C ASP A 64 9.47 16.98 -12.11
N ILE A 65 10.05 15.99 -12.81
CA ILE A 65 10.71 14.85 -12.16
C ILE A 65 11.97 15.37 -11.45
N GLN A 66 12.06 15.07 -10.15
CA GLN A 66 13.13 15.56 -9.28
C GLN A 66 14.21 14.52 -9.05
N SER A 67 13.82 13.25 -8.90
CA SER A 67 14.76 12.13 -8.74
C SER A 67 14.09 10.80 -9.08
N VAL A 68 14.93 9.81 -9.41
CA VAL A 68 14.57 8.41 -9.63
C VAL A 68 15.54 7.53 -8.85
N ASP A 69 15.01 6.52 -8.18
CA ASP A 69 15.80 5.46 -7.55
C ASP A 69 15.64 4.17 -8.36
N PHE A 70 16.76 3.56 -8.75
CA PHE A 70 16.77 2.30 -9.49
C PHE A 70 17.18 1.12 -8.61
N PHE A 71 16.49 -0.01 -8.74
CA PHE A 71 16.74 -1.23 -7.98
C PHE A 71 17.26 -2.36 -8.86
N GLY A 72 18.43 -2.91 -8.53
CA GLY A 72 18.98 -4.08 -9.23
C GLY A 72 19.37 -3.82 -10.69
N GLY A 73 19.70 -2.57 -11.04
CA GLY A 73 20.06 -2.18 -12.41
C GLY A 73 19.18 -1.03 -12.90
N GLU A 74 18.42 -1.26 -13.96
CA GLU A 74 17.60 -0.24 -14.64
C GLU A 74 16.11 -0.24 -14.23
N ARG A 75 15.71 -1.12 -13.31
CA ARG A 75 14.32 -1.18 -12.84
C ARG A 75 14.03 -0.01 -11.92
N ILE A 76 13.04 0.80 -12.27
CA ILE A 76 12.59 1.90 -11.41
C ILE A 76 12.02 1.32 -10.10
N GLY A 77 12.57 1.78 -8.98
CA GLY A 77 12.03 1.55 -7.66
C GLY A 77 11.09 2.67 -7.26
N PHE A 78 11.62 3.90 -7.18
CA PHE A 78 10.87 5.08 -6.73
C PHE A 78 11.07 6.28 -7.64
N ILE A 79 10.08 7.18 -7.66
CA ILE A 79 10.18 8.49 -8.34
C ILE A 79 9.71 9.59 -7.41
N LYS A 80 10.47 10.68 -7.31
CA LYS A 80 10.01 11.93 -6.69
C LYS A 80 9.76 12.96 -7.78
N PHE A 81 8.62 13.65 -7.72
CA PHE A 81 8.35 14.76 -8.63
C PHE A 81 7.50 15.86 -7.99
N LYS A 82 7.41 16.99 -8.69
CA LYS A 82 6.47 18.08 -8.41
C LYS A 82 5.47 18.21 -9.54
N ALA A 83 4.18 18.03 -9.23
CA ALA A 83 3.07 18.39 -10.11
C ALA A 83 2.64 19.84 -9.85
N GLU A 84 2.42 20.59 -10.92
CA GLU A 84 1.75 21.88 -10.85
C GLU A 84 0.26 21.67 -11.16
N VAL A 85 -0.58 21.78 -10.13
CA VAL A 85 -2.03 21.71 -10.26
C VAL A 85 -2.62 23.05 -9.87
N SER A 86 -3.24 23.72 -10.83
CA SER A 86 -3.82 25.05 -10.62
C SER A 86 -5.06 25.30 -11.47
N ASN A 87 -5.96 26.14 -10.97
CA ASN A 87 -7.04 26.69 -11.79
C ASN A 87 -6.58 27.96 -12.54
N ASP A 88 -7.47 28.54 -13.36
CA ASP A 88 -7.18 29.74 -14.14
C ASP A 88 -7.17 31.03 -13.28
N ASN A 89 -7.66 30.97 -12.05
CA ASN A 89 -7.65 32.08 -11.09
C ASN A 89 -6.31 32.19 -10.32
N GLY A 90 -5.38 31.24 -10.52
CA GLY A 90 -4.07 31.21 -9.89
C GLY A 90 -4.02 30.45 -8.56
N GLU A 91 -5.12 29.84 -8.12
CA GLU A 91 -5.14 28.96 -6.94
C GLU A 91 -4.43 27.65 -7.26
N LYS A 92 -3.71 27.09 -6.27
CA LYS A 92 -2.85 25.92 -6.47
C LYS A 92 -3.04 24.88 -5.36
N PHE A 93 -2.94 23.61 -5.72
CA PHE A 93 -2.81 22.51 -4.76
C PHE A 93 -1.34 22.13 -4.53
N PRO A 94 -1.01 21.60 -3.33
CA PRO A 94 0.27 20.93 -3.13
C PRO A 94 0.42 19.76 -4.11
N GLY A 95 1.57 19.68 -4.79
CA GLY A 95 1.84 18.64 -5.77
C GLY A 95 3.19 17.95 -5.57
N SER A 96 3.67 17.85 -4.33
CA SER A 96 4.89 17.08 -4.06
C SER A 96 4.54 15.59 -3.97
N VAL A 97 4.96 14.80 -4.96
CA VAL A 97 4.55 13.40 -5.08
C VAL A 97 5.76 12.48 -4.98
N PHE A 98 5.65 11.44 -4.16
CA PHE A 98 6.58 10.32 -4.10
C PHE A 98 5.86 9.05 -4.58
N LEU A 99 6.26 8.56 -5.75
CA LEU A 99 5.73 7.34 -6.33
C LEU A 99 6.54 6.14 -5.89
N ARG A 100 5.83 5.16 -5.32
CA ARG A 100 6.35 3.83 -5.02
C ARG A 100 5.43 2.70 -5.45
N GLY A 101 4.18 2.99 -5.78
CA GLY A 101 3.19 1.98 -6.16
C GLY A 101 2.54 1.29 -4.96
N GLY A 102 1.64 0.35 -5.27
CA GLY A 102 0.88 -0.39 -4.27
C GLY A 102 1.67 -1.51 -3.59
N SER A 103 1.25 -1.84 -2.38
CA SER A 103 1.74 -2.99 -1.61
C SER A 103 0.56 -3.73 -0.97
N VAL A 104 0.82 -4.80 -0.24
CA VAL A 104 -0.18 -5.53 0.54
C VAL A 104 0.24 -5.64 2.00
N ALA A 105 -0.73 -5.76 2.90
CA ALA A 105 -0.50 -6.04 4.31
C ALA A 105 -1.14 -7.37 4.71
N MET A 106 -0.45 -8.14 5.56
CA MET A 106 -0.95 -9.42 6.06
C MET A 106 -1.27 -9.36 7.55
N LEU A 107 -2.55 -9.51 7.88
CA LEU A 107 -2.98 -9.86 9.23
C LEU A 107 -2.88 -11.37 9.41
N LEU A 108 -1.77 -11.82 9.97
CA LEU A 108 -1.53 -13.24 10.24
C LEU A 108 -1.94 -13.58 11.68
N ILE A 109 -3.09 -14.22 11.83
CA ILE A 109 -3.62 -14.64 13.13
C ILE A 109 -3.29 -16.11 13.39
N LEU A 110 -2.80 -16.37 14.58
CA LEU A 110 -2.51 -17.69 15.10
C LEU A 110 -3.38 -17.97 16.31
N GLN A 111 -3.94 -19.17 16.35
CA GLN A 111 -4.66 -19.64 17.51
C GLN A 111 -4.16 -21.03 17.91
N PRO A 112 -3.88 -21.28 19.19
CA PRO A 112 -3.58 -22.62 19.66
C PRO A 112 -4.69 -23.61 19.30
N ASP A 113 -4.30 -24.78 18.78
CA ASP A 113 -5.22 -25.83 18.33
C ASP A 113 -6.04 -26.47 19.47
N ASP A 114 -5.62 -26.30 20.72
CA ASP A 114 -6.30 -26.73 21.94
C ASP A 114 -7.41 -25.77 22.43
N VAL A 115 -7.61 -24.63 21.77
CA VAL A 115 -8.71 -23.68 22.05
C VAL A 115 -10.00 -24.17 21.36
N GLU A 116 -11.18 -23.78 21.82
CA GLU A 116 -12.43 -24.11 21.10
C GLU A 116 -12.46 -23.50 19.69
N GLU A 117 -12.93 -24.26 18.70
CA GLU A 117 -13.10 -23.77 17.33
C GLU A 117 -14.16 -22.66 17.27
N GLY A 118 -13.92 -21.62 16.46
CA GLY A 118 -14.79 -20.44 16.41
C GLY A 118 -14.66 -19.48 17.60
N SER A 119 -13.80 -19.77 18.58
CA SER A 119 -13.53 -18.86 19.69
C SER A 119 -12.66 -17.68 19.27
N GLU A 120 -12.93 -16.50 19.84
CA GLU A 120 -12.06 -15.33 19.73
C GLU A 120 -10.95 -15.29 20.79
N LYS A 121 -10.92 -16.27 21.69
CA LYS A 121 -9.93 -16.34 22.78
C LYS A 121 -8.56 -16.76 22.26
N ASP A 122 -7.51 -16.26 22.90
CA ASP A 122 -6.13 -16.73 22.71
C ASP A 122 -5.61 -16.60 21.27
N LYS A 123 -6.16 -15.64 20.51
CA LYS A 123 -5.66 -15.26 19.19
C LYS A 123 -4.44 -14.37 19.32
N HIS A 124 -3.46 -14.64 18.47
CA HIS A 124 -2.19 -13.93 18.43
C HIS A 124 -1.93 -13.43 17.02
N VAL A 125 -1.15 -12.36 16.88
CA VAL A 125 -0.79 -11.76 15.60
C VAL A 125 0.72 -11.76 15.44
N ILE A 126 1.18 -12.11 14.25
CA ILE A 126 2.59 -11.97 13.87
C ILE A 126 2.84 -10.53 13.41
N LEU A 127 3.81 -9.89 14.04
CA LEU A 127 4.44 -8.66 13.60
C LEU A 127 5.88 -8.96 13.18
N THR A 128 6.39 -8.15 12.26
CA THR A 128 7.82 -8.07 11.96
C THR A 128 8.42 -6.86 12.67
N VAL A 129 9.66 -7.02 13.15
CA VAL A 129 10.47 -5.94 13.69
C VAL A 129 11.68 -5.76 12.80
N GLN A 130 11.74 -4.62 12.12
CA GLN A 130 12.76 -4.35 11.10
C GLN A 130 13.15 -2.86 11.02
N PRO A 131 14.29 -2.54 10.38
CA PRO A 131 14.66 -1.16 10.11
C PRO A 131 13.70 -0.48 9.12
N ARG A 132 13.25 0.72 9.46
CA ARG A 132 12.53 1.64 8.59
C ARG A 132 13.26 2.98 8.60
N ILE A 133 14.29 3.09 7.75
CA ILE A 133 15.11 4.29 7.63
C ILE A 133 14.28 5.54 7.30
N PRO A 134 13.25 5.50 6.42
CA PRO A 134 12.39 6.67 6.18
C PRO A 134 11.66 7.16 7.44
N ALA A 135 11.37 6.27 8.40
CA ALA A 135 10.77 6.61 9.68
C ALA A 135 11.80 6.89 10.79
N GLY A 136 13.09 6.81 10.49
CA GLY A 136 14.19 6.99 11.46
C GLY A 136 14.27 5.89 12.52
N SER A 137 13.81 4.67 12.20
CA SER A 137 13.77 3.54 13.16
C SER A 137 14.61 2.37 12.69
N LEU A 138 15.31 1.70 13.63
CA LEU A 138 16.00 0.44 13.39
C LEU A 138 15.24 -0.78 13.94
N CYS A 139 14.11 -0.55 14.61
CA CYS A 139 13.30 -1.57 15.28
C CYS A 139 11.81 -1.22 15.19
N PHE A 140 11.34 -0.97 13.97
CA PHE A 140 9.94 -0.65 13.72
C PHE A 140 9.11 -1.93 13.73
N SER A 141 8.04 -1.94 14.54
CA SER A 141 7.12 -3.06 14.65
C SER A 141 5.93 -2.82 13.72
N GLU A 142 5.67 -3.74 12.80
CA GLU A 142 4.63 -3.60 11.77
C GLU A 142 4.05 -4.95 11.36
N LEU A 143 2.93 -4.93 10.63
CA LEU A 143 2.46 -6.13 9.96
C LEU A 143 3.42 -6.53 8.84
N PRO A 144 3.59 -7.85 8.61
CA PRO A 144 4.21 -8.36 7.39
C PRO A 144 3.54 -7.76 6.17
N ALA A 145 4.34 -7.41 5.16
CA ALA A 145 3.86 -6.72 3.99
C ALA A 145 4.65 -7.14 2.76
N GLY A 146 4.07 -6.93 1.58
CA GLY A 146 4.85 -7.10 0.36
C GLY A 146 4.41 -6.27 -0.83
N MET A 147 5.30 -6.04 -1.78
CA MET A 147 5.00 -5.24 -2.96
C MET A 147 4.05 -6.01 -3.90
N LEU A 148 3.11 -5.29 -4.52
CA LEU A 148 2.31 -5.85 -5.60
C LEU A 148 3.17 -6.04 -6.85
N ASP A 149 2.87 -7.07 -7.63
CA ASP A 149 3.50 -7.27 -8.93
C ASP A 149 2.93 -6.30 -9.99
N ASP A 150 3.52 -6.30 -11.18
CA ASP A 150 3.06 -5.45 -12.30
C ASP A 150 1.61 -5.76 -12.73
N ALA A 151 1.08 -6.94 -12.36
CA ALA A 151 -0.31 -7.33 -12.61
C ALA A 151 -1.28 -6.80 -11.53
N GLY A 152 -0.77 -6.19 -10.46
CA GLY A 152 -1.57 -5.69 -9.35
C GLY A 152 -2.25 -6.80 -8.54
N THR A 153 -1.77 -8.04 -8.66
CA THR A 153 -2.34 -9.20 -7.97
C THR A 153 -1.52 -9.57 -6.75
N PHE A 154 -2.17 -10.22 -5.78
CA PHE A 154 -1.50 -10.79 -4.63
C PHE A 154 -0.51 -11.92 -5.02
N SER A 155 -0.65 -12.49 -6.21
CA SER A 155 0.03 -13.72 -6.59
C SER A 155 1.52 -13.52 -6.89
N GLY A 156 2.36 -14.44 -6.42
CA GLY A 156 3.79 -14.52 -6.70
C GLY A 156 4.67 -13.65 -5.80
N GLY A 157 4.59 -12.32 -5.94
CA GLY A 157 5.50 -11.37 -5.26
C GLY A 157 5.25 -11.27 -3.77
N ALA A 158 4.05 -10.84 -3.39
CA ALA A 158 3.66 -10.70 -1.99
C ALA A 158 3.70 -12.03 -1.24
N ALA A 159 3.21 -13.13 -1.83
CA ALA A 159 3.26 -14.45 -1.20
C ALA A 159 4.71 -14.90 -0.88
N LYS A 160 5.65 -14.61 -1.79
CA LYS A 160 7.07 -14.92 -1.59
C LYS A 160 7.69 -14.03 -0.51
N GLU A 161 7.42 -12.72 -0.52
CA GLU A 161 7.91 -11.81 0.52
C GLU A 161 7.40 -12.23 1.90
N ILE A 162 6.14 -12.64 2.02
CA ILE A 162 5.57 -13.12 3.29
C ILE A 162 6.19 -14.45 3.74
N GLU A 163 6.48 -15.36 2.82
CA GLU A 163 7.24 -16.58 3.14
C GLU A 163 8.66 -16.22 3.63
N GLU A 164 9.33 -15.25 3.02
CA GLU A 164 10.67 -14.80 3.41
C GLU A 164 10.67 -14.11 4.78
N GLU A 165 9.67 -13.27 5.06
CA GLU A 165 9.53 -12.52 6.31
C GLU A 165 9.11 -13.41 7.49
N THR A 166 8.26 -14.42 7.26
CA THR A 166 7.60 -15.17 8.34
C THR A 166 7.97 -16.66 8.38
N GLY A 167 8.44 -17.21 7.26
CA GLY A 167 8.61 -18.65 7.04
C GLY A 167 7.31 -19.41 6.79
N LEU A 168 6.20 -18.69 6.53
CA LEU A 168 4.90 -19.30 6.26
C LEU A 168 4.60 -19.35 4.77
N LYS A 169 4.31 -20.56 4.30
CA LYS A 169 3.75 -20.79 2.97
C LYS A 169 2.23 -20.67 3.07
N ILE A 170 1.72 -19.54 2.62
CA ILE A 170 0.28 -19.26 2.61
C ILE A 170 -0.19 -19.33 1.17
N LYS A 171 -1.24 -20.11 0.92
CA LYS A 171 -1.84 -20.16 -0.42
C LYS A 171 -2.87 -19.05 -0.58
N GLU A 172 -3.05 -18.58 -1.81
CA GLU A 172 -3.99 -17.49 -2.12
C GLU A 172 -5.44 -17.84 -1.76
N ASP A 173 -5.85 -19.10 -1.89
CA ASP A 173 -7.18 -19.59 -1.54
C ASP A 173 -7.42 -19.67 -0.01
N GLU A 174 -6.38 -19.51 0.80
CA GLU A 174 -6.44 -19.44 2.26
C GLU A 174 -6.52 -18.00 2.79
N LEU A 175 -6.60 -17.01 1.89
CA LEU A 175 -6.65 -15.59 2.23
C LEU A 175 -8.06 -15.02 2.17
N ILE A 176 -8.36 -14.23 3.18
CA ILE A 176 -9.57 -13.41 3.24
C ILE A 176 -9.17 -11.97 2.93
N ASP A 177 -9.69 -11.41 1.83
CA ASP A 177 -9.48 -10.01 1.47
C ASP A 177 -10.36 -9.10 2.35
N LEU A 178 -9.79 -8.58 3.43
CA LEU A 178 -10.49 -7.67 4.35
C LEU A 178 -10.85 -6.35 3.67
N THR A 179 -10.04 -5.92 2.69
CA THR A 179 -10.27 -4.67 1.97
C THR A 179 -11.51 -4.77 1.11
N LYS A 180 -11.63 -5.84 0.32
CA LYS A 180 -12.82 -6.12 -0.48
C LYS A 180 -14.07 -6.31 0.38
N LEU A 181 -13.97 -7.02 1.51
CA LEU A 181 -15.10 -7.18 2.42
C LEU A 181 -15.54 -5.85 3.07
N THR A 182 -14.60 -4.93 3.30
CA THR A 182 -14.87 -3.62 3.90
C THR A 182 -15.51 -2.66 2.90
N PHE A 183 -14.97 -2.54 1.70
CA PHE A 183 -15.41 -1.53 0.72
C PHE A 183 -16.41 -2.05 -0.32
N GLY A 184 -16.74 -3.35 -0.28
CA GLY A 184 -17.60 -4.01 -1.26
C GLY A 184 -16.91 -4.23 -2.61
N SER A 185 -17.65 -4.81 -3.57
CA SER A 185 -17.19 -4.95 -4.95
C SER A 185 -17.02 -3.59 -5.65
N ASP A 186 -16.45 -3.60 -6.86
CA ASP A 186 -16.18 -2.44 -7.73
C ASP A 186 -17.44 -1.72 -8.25
N GLU A 187 -18.53 -1.71 -7.49
CA GLU A 187 -19.60 -0.75 -7.74
C GLU A 187 -19.02 0.65 -7.55
N GLN A 188 -19.19 1.46 -8.61
CA GLN A 188 -18.73 2.84 -8.67
C GLN A 188 -19.22 3.56 -7.42
N THR A 189 -18.30 4.23 -6.73
CA THR A 189 -18.68 5.19 -5.71
C THR A 189 -19.65 6.21 -6.32
N GLN A 190 -20.57 6.76 -5.51
CA GLN A 190 -21.60 7.67 -6.03
C GLN A 190 -21.02 8.91 -6.73
N ASP A 191 -19.76 9.25 -6.43
CA ASP A 191 -19.00 10.34 -7.02
C ASP A 191 -18.22 9.96 -8.30
N GLY A 192 -18.27 8.69 -8.73
CA GLY A 192 -17.58 8.19 -9.92
C GLY A 192 -16.07 8.08 -9.77
N GLU A 193 -15.52 8.16 -8.55
CA GLU A 193 -14.09 8.01 -8.26
C GLU A 193 -13.56 6.62 -8.67
N LYS A 194 -12.33 6.61 -9.19
CA LYS A 194 -11.61 5.39 -9.65
C LYS A 194 -10.34 5.10 -8.84
N LEU A 195 -10.06 5.92 -7.83
CA LEU A 195 -8.99 5.66 -6.88
C LEU A 195 -9.16 4.27 -6.23
N GLN A 196 -8.05 3.53 -6.10
CA GLN A 196 -8.08 2.16 -5.58
C GLN A 196 -8.71 2.14 -4.17
N LYS A 197 -9.69 1.25 -3.95
CA LYS A 197 -10.30 1.00 -2.64
C LYS A 197 -9.30 0.23 -1.77
N ALA A 198 -8.56 0.94 -0.92
CA ALA A 198 -7.53 0.39 -0.04
C ALA A 198 -7.18 1.40 1.06
N MET A 199 -6.35 1.00 2.02
CA MET A 199 -5.76 1.94 2.98
C MET A 199 -4.61 2.72 2.33
N TYR A 200 -4.58 4.03 2.54
CA TYR A 200 -3.48 4.90 2.11
C TYR A 200 -2.70 5.38 3.34
N PRO A 201 -1.40 5.06 3.48
CA PRO A 201 -0.63 5.42 4.66
C PRO A 201 -0.30 6.91 4.72
N SER A 202 -0.13 7.57 3.56
CA SER A 202 0.21 9.00 3.47
C SER A 202 -0.28 9.63 2.16
N ALA A 203 -1.60 9.69 1.97
CA ALA A 203 -2.23 10.20 0.74
C ALA A 203 -1.86 11.66 0.37
N GLY A 204 -1.28 12.43 1.30
CA GLY A 204 -0.82 13.80 1.03
C GLY A 204 0.52 13.89 0.29
N GLY A 205 1.27 12.80 0.14
CA GLY A 205 2.59 12.83 -0.49
C GLY A 205 3.05 11.54 -1.16
N CYS A 206 2.29 10.45 -1.04
CA CYS A 206 2.63 9.14 -1.60
C CYS A 206 1.41 8.50 -2.28
N ASP A 207 1.65 7.80 -3.40
CA ASP A 207 0.61 7.06 -4.14
C ASP A 207 0.32 5.67 -3.56
N GLU A 208 1.09 5.24 -2.56
CA GLU A 208 0.95 3.91 -1.97
C GLU A 208 -0.46 3.66 -1.50
N PHE A 209 -1.01 2.55 -1.99
CA PHE A 209 -2.25 1.98 -1.52
C PHE A 209 -1.96 0.56 -1.02
N VAL A 210 -2.64 0.17 0.05
CA VAL A 210 -2.37 -1.08 0.76
C VAL A 210 -3.67 -1.83 1.02
N PRO A 211 -4.07 -2.75 0.13
CA PRO A 211 -5.00 -3.81 0.47
C PRO A 211 -4.47 -4.65 1.64
N VAL A 212 -5.41 -5.08 2.47
CA VAL A 212 -5.17 -5.84 3.69
C VAL A 212 -5.83 -7.20 3.57
N PHE A 213 -5.04 -8.25 3.76
CA PHE A 213 -5.50 -9.63 3.74
C PHE A 213 -5.38 -10.24 5.13
N LEU A 214 -6.26 -11.18 5.43
CA LEU A 214 -6.28 -11.98 6.65
C LEU A 214 -5.94 -13.42 6.31
N HIS A 215 -5.05 -14.01 7.11
CA HIS A 215 -4.87 -15.44 7.19
C HIS A 215 -5.00 -15.88 8.65
N GLN A 216 -5.80 -16.92 8.91
CA GLN A 216 -5.96 -17.49 10.24
C GLN A 216 -5.48 -18.94 10.23
N GLN A 217 -4.56 -19.27 11.13
CA GLN A 217 -4.03 -20.63 11.24
C GLN A 217 -4.13 -21.13 12.69
N ARG A 218 -4.54 -22.40 12.82
CA ARG A 218 -4.47 -23.12 14.09
C ARG A 218 -3.13 -23.86 14.19
N ILE A 219 -2.44 -23.70 15.32
CA ILE A 219 -1.10 -24.26 15.53
C ILE A 219 -0.97 -24.92 16.91
N PRO A 220 -0.08 -25.91 17.10
CA PRO A 220 0.25 -26.39 18.43
C PRO A 220 0.74 -25.25 19.32
N ARG A 221 0.24 -25.16 20.56
CA ARG A 221 0.60 -24.09 21.51
C ARG A 221 2.12 -23.91 21.69
N LYS A 222 2.89 -24.99 21.59
CA LYS A 222 4.36 -24.94 21.66
C LYS A 222 4.96 -24.13 20.52
N GLN A 223 4.43 -24.25 19.31
CA GLN A 223 4.90 -23.55 18.12
C GLN A 223 4.75 -22.02 18.24
N LEU A 224 3.70 -21.55 18.94
CA LEU A 224 3.51 -20.13 19.22
C LEU A 224 4.71 -19.53 19.98
N LYS A 225 5.28 -20.29 20.93
CA LYS A 225 6.47 -19.88 21.69
C LYS A 225 7.72 -19.88 20.82
N ASP A 226 7.84 -20.84 19.91
CA ASP A 226 9.00 -20.97 19.02
C ASP A 226 9.09 -19.83 17.99
N TRP A 227 7.97 -19.14 17.71
CA TRP A 227 7.94 -18.00 16.78
C TRP A 227 8.27 -16.67 17.44
N GLN A 228 8.10 -16.55 18.76
CA GLN A 228 8.45 -15.33 19.47
C GLN A 228 9.96 -15.07 19.39
N GLY A 229 10.36 -13.93 18.81
CA GLY A 229 11.77 -13.55 18.67
C GLY A 229 12.54 -14.36 17.61
N LYS A 230 11.83 -15.14 16.78
CA LYS A 230 12.45 -15.89 15.68
C LYS A 230 13.06 -14.91 14.67
N LEU A 231 14.29 -15.18 14.27
CA LEU A 231 15.02 -14.40 13.27
C LEU A 231 14.67 -14.92 11.87
N THR A 232 14.29 -14.03 10.96
CA THR A 232 13.83 -14.32 9.60
C THR A 232 14.41 -13.29 8.59
N GLY A 233 14.03 -13.39 7.31
CA GLY A 233 14.54 -12.56 6.21
C GLY A 233 15.90 -12.99 5.66
N LEU A 234 16.27 -12.44 4.49
CA LEU A 234 17.58 -12.66 3.86
C LEU A 234 18.66 -11.83 4.57
N ARG A 235 19.07 -12.27 5.76
CA ARG A 235 20.02 -11.54 6.63
C ARG A 235 21.35 -11.23 5.95
N ASP A 236 21.82 -12.12 5.08
CA ASP A 236 23.05 -11.94 4.31
C ASP A 236 22.91 -10.87 3.19
N HIS A 237 21.67 -10.50 2.85
CA HIS A 237 21.33 -9.43 1.89
C HIS A 237 20.83 -8.14 2.58
N GLY A 238 20.97 -8.03 3.91
CA GLY A 238 20.67 -6.81 4.66
C GLY A 238 19.28 -6.75 5.29
N GLU A 239 18.41 -7.75 5.04
CA GLU A 239 17.09 -7.84 5.65
C GLU A 239 17.16 -8.49 7.03
N LYS A 240 17.18 -7.66 8.07
CA LYS A 240 17.24 -8.10 9.46
C LYS A 240 15.85 -8.06 10.08
N ILE A 241 15.11 -9.15 9.91
CA ILE A 241 13.73 -9.28 10.39
C ILE A 241 13.69 -10.14 11.64
N THR A 242 12.92 -9.69 12.63
CA THR A 242 12.62 -10.46 13.85
C THR A 242 11.12 -10.57 14.02
N LEU A 243 10.60 -11.77 14.22
CA LEU A 243 9.20 -11.98 14.50
C LEU A 243 8.86 -11.56 15.93
N LYS A 244 7.74 -10.85 16.07
CA LYS A 244 7.13 -10.47 17.34
C LYS A 244 5.69 -10.97 17.33
N VAL A 245 5.37 -11.88 18.24
CA VAL A 245 4.02 -12.42 18.41
C VAL A 245 3.35 -11.66 19.55
N VAL A 246 2.19 -11.09 19.27
CA VAL A 246 1.40 -10.33 20.26
C VAL A 246 0.00 -10.89 20.36
N ARG A 247 -0.68 -10.69 21.49
CA ARG A 247 -2.10 -11.02 21.57
C ARG A 247 -2.88 -10.12 20.60
N LEU A 248 -3.91 -10.66 19.96
CA LEU A 248 -4.75 -9.94 19.02
C LEU A 248 -5.27 -8.65 19.65
N GLU A 249 -5.81 -8.71 20.88
CA GLU A 249 -6.32 -7.52 21.61
C GLU A 249 -5.28 -6.42 21.92
N GLU A 250 -3.98 -6.71 21.80
CA GLU A 250 -2.90 -5.75 21.99
C GLU A 250 -2.32 -5.22 20.68
N LEU A 251 -2.76 -5.72 19.51
CA LEU A 251 -2.22 -5.33 18.20
C LEU A 251 -2.21 -3.81 18.02
N PHE A 252 -3.29 -3.12 18.37
CA PHE A 252 -3.38 -1.67 18.19
C PHE A 252 -2.43 -0.86 19.09
N ARG A 253 -1.92 -1.45 20.18
CA ARG A 253 -0.90 -0.82 21.03
C ARG A 253 0.50 -1.18 20.54
N GLU A 254 0.74 -2.46 20.32
CA GLU A 254 2.05 -3.01 19.98
C GLU A 254 2.49 -2.67 18.55
N GLY A 255 1.52 -2.58 17.63
CA GLY A 255 1.68 -2.18 16.23
C GLY A 255 1.12 -0.79 15.93
N GLY A 256 0.68 -0.02 16.93
CA GLY A 256 -0.07 1.23 16.71
C GLY A 256 0.66 2.36 15.97
N ARG A 257 1.98 2.22 15.74
CA ARG A 257 2.75 3.15 14.89
C ARG A 257 2.67 2.80 13.40
N ASP A 258 2.30 1.57 13.08
CA ASP A 258 2.13 1.08 11.72
C ASP A 258 0.67 1.29 11.28
N SER A 259 0.48 2.04 10.19
CA SER A 259 -0.85 2.28 9.63
C SER A 259 -1.52 0.98 9.20
N LYS A 260 -0.74 0.01 8.70
CA LYS A 260 -1.25 -1.31 8.26
C LYS A 260 -1.85 -2.06 9.45
N ALA A 261 -1.14 -2.12 10.58
CA ALA A 261 -1.65 -2.75 11.80
C ALA A 261 -2.97 -2.14 12.29
N LEU A 262 -3.08 -0.81 12.33
CA LEU A 262 -4.30 -0.13 12.77
C LEU A 262 -5.47 -0.33 11.78
N ALA A 263 -5.19 -0.30 10.48
CA ALA A 263 -6.19 -0.54 9.45
C ALA A 263 -6.70 -1.99 9.51
N ALA A 264 -5.79 -2.96 9.58
CA ALA A 264 -6.13 -4.37 9.69
C ALA A 264 -6.94 -4.67 10.96
N TRP A 265 -6.51 -4.13 12.11
CA TRP A 265 -7.25 -4.23 13.37
C TRP A 265 -8.69 -3.70 13.21
N SER A 266 -8.84 -2.53 12.61
CA SER A 266 -10.15 -1.88 12.47
C SER A 266 -11.07 -2.61 11.49
N MET A 267 -10.53 -3.06 10.34
CA MET A 267 -11.28 -3.88 9.36
C MET A 267 -11.70 -5.20 9.98
N TYR A 268 -10.78 -5.90 10.66
CA TYR A 268 -11.07 -7.16 11.33
C TYR A 268 -12.17 -7.02 12.38
N GLU A 269 -12.04 -6.05 13.29
CA GLU A 269 -13.03 -5.80 14.35
C GLU A 269 -14.39 -5.39 13.77
N GLY A 270 -14.40 -4.52 12.75
CA GLY A 270 -15.63 -4.06 12.09
C GLY A 270 -16.36 -5.20 11.40
N LEU A 271 -15.67 -5.93 10.54
CA LEU A 271 -16.26 -7.06 9.80
C LEU A 271 -16.74 -8.18 10.72
N ARG A 272 -16.02 -8.46 11.81
CA ARG A 272 -16.47 -9.43 12.82
C ARG A 272 -17.74 -8.98 13.52
N ARG A 273 -17.87 -7.70 13.90
CA ARG A 273 -19.09 -7.16 14.52
C ARG A 273 -20.29 -7.22 13.58
N GLU A 274 -20.04 -7.15 12.27
CA GLU A 274 -21.05 -7.31 11.23
C GLU A 274 -21.35 -8.79 10.88
N GLY A 275 -20.64 -9.76 11.46
CA GLY A 275 -20.81 -11.18 11.16
C GLY A 275 -20.32 -11.60 9.77
N LYS A 276 -19.36 -10.87 9.21
CA LYS A 276 -18.77 -11.12 7.87
C LYS A 276 -17.48 -11.93 7.90
N LEU A 277 -17.00 -12.31 9.08
CA LEU A 277 -15.80 -13.13 9.33
C LEU A 277 -16.14 -14.32 10.22
#